data_AF-A0A350EZ90-F1
#
_entry.id   AF-A0A350EZ90-F1
#
_cell.length_a   1.000
_cell.length_b   1.000
_cell.length_c   1.000
_cell.angle_alpha   90.00
_cell.angle_beta   90.00
_cell.angle_gamma   90.00
#
_symmetry.space_group_name_H-M   'P 1'
#
loop_
_entity.id
_entity.type
_entity.pdbx_description
1 polymer ?
#
loop_
_entity_poly.entity_id
_entity_poly.type
_entity_poly.pdbx_seq_one_letter_code
_entity_poly.pdbx_strand_id
1 'polypeptide(L)'
;AHWLKLVGGGILGALVFYVVSNTASWLQLPGYAKTFSGWLQALTVGLPGWPPTWVFFLKTLASGGLFTGLFVGAMKLATRETEAREPAAEEESAEEDRPQTEEAKA
;
A
#
# COMPACT_ATOMS: atom_id res chain seq x y z
N ALA A 1 -8.28 10.04 9.77
CA ALA A 1 -7.35 9.33 10.69
C ALA A 1 -6.78 8.02 10.12
N HIS A 2 -7.55 7.17 9.43
CA HIS A 2 -7.07 5.86 8.94
C HIS A 2 -5.97 5.94 7.86
N TRP A 3 -6.11 6.88 6.92
CA TRP A 3 -5.15 7.04 5.82
C TRP A 3 -3.74 7.45 6.28
N LEU A 4 -3.66 8.34 7.27
CA LEU A 4 -2.39 8.83 7.82
C LEU A 4 -1.60 7.71 8.52
N LYS A 5 -2.30 6.76 9.15
CA LYS A 5 -1.72 5.56 9.74
C LYS A 5 -1.18 4.60 8.68
N LEU A 6 -1.90 4.43 7.56
CA LEU A 6 -1.46 3.60 6.44
C LEU A 6 -0.21 4.17 5.77
N VAL A 7 -0.23 5.47 5.47
CA VAL A 7 0.92 6.17 4.87
C VAL A 7 2.11 6.21 5.83
N GLY A 8 1.87 6.56 7.10
CA GLY A 8 2.91 6.56 8.14
C GLY A 8 3.53 5.19 8.35
N GLY A 9 2.71 4.13 8.42
CA GLY A 9 3.18 2.75 8.52
C GLY A 9 4.00 2.30 7.31
N GLY A 10 3.58 2.65 6.09
CA GLY A 10 4.31 2.36 4.86
C GLY A 10 5.66 3.07 4.80
N ILE A 11 5.72 4.35 5.16
CA ILE A 11 6.97 5.12 5.21
C ILE A 11 7.92 4.55 6.27
N LEU A 12 7.41 4.25 7.47
CA LEU A 12 8.20 3.65 8.54
C LEU A 12 8.77 2.29 8.13
N GLY A 13 7.94 1.43 7.53
CA GLY A 13 8.36 0.14 7.01
C GLY A 13 9.44 0.26 5.95
N ALA A 14 9.28 1.19 5.00
CA ALA A 14 10.30 1.47 3.99
C ALA A 14 11.61 1.98 4.60
N LEU A 15 11.55 2.83 5.63
CA LEU A 15 12.73 3.33 6.33
C LEU A 15 13.48 2.22 7.06
N VAL A 16 12.76 1.36 7.78
CA VAL A 16 13.35 0.19 8.46
C VAL A 16 13.99 -0.75 7.44
N PHE A 17 13.28 -1.07 6.36
CA PHE A 17 13.81 -1.90 5.28
C PHE A 17 15.08 -1.30 4.67
N TYR A 18 15.09 0.02 4.44
CA TYR A 18 16.25 0.73 3.91
C TYR A 18 17.47 0.60 4.82
N VAL A 19 17.32 0.92 6.11
CA VAL A 19 18.44 0.86 7.06
C VAL A 19 18.96 -0.58 7.21
N VAL A 20 18.07 -1.55 7.35
CA VAL A 20 18.45 -2.96 7.51
C VAL A 20 19.16 -3.49 6.26
N SER A 21 18.62 -3.24 5.07
CA SER A 21 19.19 -3.76 3.82
C SER A 21 20.57 -3.16 3.50
N ASN A 22 20.75 -1.85 3.75
CA ASN A 22 22.05 -1.21 3.57
C ASN A 22 23.05 -1.63 4.66
N THR A 23 22.59 -1.89 5.88
CA THR A 23 23.44 -2.45 6.95
C THR A 23 23.88 -3.88 6.60
N ALA A 24 22.99 -4.71 6.06
CA ALA A 24 23.35 -6.04 5.56
C ALA A 24 24.37 -5.96 4.42
N SER A 25 24.18 -5.02 3.48
CA SER A 25 25.13 -4.75 2.40
C SER A 25 26.50 -4.33 2.95
N TRP A 26 26.53 -3.46 3.96
CA TRP A 26 27.76 -3.05 4.64
C TRP A 26 28.48 -4.23 5.29
N LEU A 27 27.76 -5.18 5.91
CA LEU A 27 28.34 -6.36 6.56
C LEU A 27 28.85 -7.39 5.55
N GLN A 28 28.13 -7.62 4.45
CA GLN A 28 28.38 -8.74 3.54
C GLN A 28 29.29 -8.38 2.37
N LEU A 29 29.21 -7.15 1.85
CA LEU A 29 29.97 -6.77 0.66
C LEU A 29 31.40 -6.36 1.04
N PRO A 30 32.42 -6.92 0.38
CA PRO A 30 33.82 -6.55 0.64
C PRO A 30 34.14 -5.12 0.19
N GLY A 31 33.32 -4.53 -0.68
CA GLY A 31 33.51 -3.16 -1.17
C GLY A 31 33.29 -2.06 -0.12
N TYR A 32 32.74 -2.38 1.05
CA TYR A 32 32.63 -1.43 2.15
C TYR A 32 33.65 -1.70 3.25
N ALA A 33 34.36 -0.64 3.66
CA ALA A 33 35.15 -0.66 4.88
C ALA A 33 34.25 -0.95 6.09
N LYS A 34 34.67 -1.86 6.98
CA LYS A 34 33.92 -2.24 8.19
C LYS A 34 34.12 -1.23 9.32
N THR A 35 33.87 0.03 8.98
CA THR A 35 33.96 1.20 9.84
C THR A 35 32.63 1.93 9.82
N PHE A 36 32.44 2.85 10.77
CA PHE A 36 31.28 3.74 10.78
C PHE A 36 31.15 4.56 9.49
N SER A 37 32.27 5.03 8.93
CA SER A 37 32.27 5.75 7.65
C SER A 37 31.80 4.88 6.49
N GLY A 38 32.21 3.60 6.44
CA GLY A 38 31.75 2.66 5.43
C GLY A 38 30.27 2.29 5.59
N TRP A 39 29.76 2.27 6.82
CA TRP A 39 28.32 2.09 7.07
C TRP A 39 27.52 3.31 6.59
N LEU A 40 28.01 4.52 6.87
CA LEU A 40 27.39 5.76 6.37
C LEU A 40 27.44 5.85 4.85
N GLN A 41 28.53 5.39 4.22
CA GLN A 41 28.64 5.25 2.77
C GLN A 41 27.58 4.29 2.24
N ALA A 42 27.39 3.12 2.87
CA ALA A 42 26.36 2.17 2.48
C ALA A 42 24.94 2.74 2.62
N LEU A 43 24.70 3.67 3.55
CA LEU A 43 23.41 4.34 3.72
C LEU A 43 23.17 5.53 2.79
N THR A 44 24.16 5.97 2.01
CA THR A 44 24.05 7.22 1.25
C THR A 44 24.54 7.06 -0.18
N VAL A 45 25.84 6.83 -0.35
CA VAL A 45 26.53 6.83 -1.65
C VAL A 45 26.48 5.47 -2.33
N GLY A 46 26.52 4.38 -1.56
CA GLY A 46 26.66 3.04 -2.11
C GLY A 46 28.07 2.70 -2.59
N LEU A 47 28.19 1.66 -3.42
CA LEU A 47 29.45 1.27 -4.06
C LEU A 47 29.68 2.04 -5.36
N PRO A 48 30.94 2.30 -5.75
CA PRO A 48 31.26 2.87 -7.05
C PRO A 48 30.67 2.05 -8.21
N GLY A 49 30.19 2.74 -9.25
CA GLY A 49 29.56 2.11 -10.41
C GLY A 49 28.06 1.86 -10.26
N TRP A 50 27.48 2.14 -9.08
CA TRP A 50 26.04 2.04 -8.83
C TRP A 50 25.45 3.41 -8.47
N PRO A 51 24.14 3.62 -8.70
CA PRO A 51 23.46 4.81 -8.21
C PRO A 51 23.49 4.87 -6.67
N PRO A 52 23.41 6.08 -6.09
CA PRO A 52 23.28 6.26 -4.65
C PRO A 52 22.09 5.50 -4.06
N THR A 53 22.26 4.91 -2.88
CA THR A 53 21.26 4.03 -2.27
C THR A 53 19.95 4.76 -1.94
N TRP A 54 20.02 6.06 -1.65
CA TRP A 54 18.83 6.89 -1.41
C TRP A 54 17.93 7.00 -2.66
N VAL A 55 18.48 6.83 -3.87
CA VAL A 55 17.68 6.81 -5.10
C VAL A 55 16.80 5.56 -5.14
N PHE A 56 17.36 4.41 -4.75
CA PHE A 56 16.58 3.17 -4.61
C PHE A 56 15.47 3.36 -3.58
N PHE A 57 15.78 3.96 -2.43
CA PHE A 57 14.78 4.26 -1.39
C PHE A 57 13.61 5.12 -1.90
N LEU A 58 13.89 6.18 -2.65
CA LEU A 58 12.85 7.02 -3.24
C LEU A 58 11.98 6.24 -4.23
N LYS A 59 12.58 5.35 -5.04
CA LYS A 59 11.83 4.49 -5.97
C LYS A 59 10.96 3.48 -5.21
N THR A 60 11.46 2.91 -4.11
CA THR A 60 10.69 2.05 -3.21
C THR A 60 9.50 2.80 -2.61
N LEU A 61 9.69 4.02 -2.11
CA LEU A 61 8.62 4.86 -1.58
C LEU A 61 7.56 5.18 -2.65
N ALA A 62 8.00 5.58 -3.85
CA ALA A 62 7.10 5.90 -4.94
C ALA A 62 6.27 4.69 -5.38
N SER A 63 6.91 3.53 -5.55
CA SER A 63 6.24 2.28 -5.93
C SER A 63 5.29 1.79 -4.83
N GLY A 64 5.73 1.75 -3.57
CA GLY A 64 4.89 1.35 -2.44
C GLY A 64 3.71 2.30 -2.22
N GLY A 65 3.94 3.61 -2.38
CA GLY A 65 2.90 4.63 -2.33
C GLY A 65 1.87 4.45 -3.45
N LEU A 66 2.32 4.24 -4.69
CA LEU A 66 1.44 4.00 -5.84
C LEU A 66 0.60 2.73 -5.64
N PHE A 67 1.23 1.62 -5.26
CA PHE A 67 0.54 0.35 -5.00
C PHE A 67 -0.52 0.51 -3.90
N THR A 68 -0.14 1.11 -2.77
CA THR A 68 -1.07 1.36 -1.65
C THR A 68 -2.23 2.25 -2.09
N GLY A 69 -1.95 3.30 -2.88
CA GLY A 69 -2.97 4.20 -3.41
C GLY A 69 -3.96 3.49 -4.34
N LEU A 70 -3.46 2.68 -5.28
CA LEU A 70 -4.29 1.88 -6.18
C LEU A 70 -5.13 0.86 -5.41
N PHE A 71 -4.53 0.16 -4.44
CA PHE A 71 -5.25 -0.81 -3.61
C PHE A 71 -6.39 -0.16 -2.82
N VAL A 72 -6.11 0.96 -2.13
CA VAL A 72 -7.14 1.71 -1.40
C VAL A 72 -8.22 2.24 -2.35
N GLY A 73 -7.84 2.68 -3.55
CA GLY A 73 -8.77 3.13 -4.59
C GLY A 73 -9.71 2.01 -5.05
N ALA A 74 -9.16 0.83 -5.36
CA ALA A 74 -9.92 -0.35 -5.76
C ALA A 74 -10.86 -0.82 -4.64
N MET A 75 -10.39 -0.86 -3.39
CA MET A 75 -11.22 -1.21 -2.23
C MET A 75 -12.41 -0.26 -2.08
N LYS A 76 -12.19 1.05 -2.23
CA LYS A 76 -13.28 2.04 -2.19
C LYS A 76 -14.29 1.88 -3.32
N LEU A 77 -13.84 1.54 -4.52
CA LEU A 77 -14.74 1.31 -5.65
C LEU A 77 -15.59 0.05 -5.41
N ALA A 78 -14.97 -1.05 -4.98
CA ALA A 78 -15.67 -2.29 -4.67
C ALA A 78 -16.70 -2.12 -3.54
N THR A 79 -16.34 -1.42 -2.45
CA THR A 79 -17.30 -1.17 -1.36
C THR A 79 -18.51 -0.36 -1.84
N ARG A 80 -18.32 0.62 -2.73
CA ARG A 80 -19.45 1.41 -3.28
C ARG A 80 -20.40 0.57 -4.12
N GLU A 81 -19.88 -0.37 -4.92
CA GLU A 81 -20.73 -1.29 -5.69
C GLU A 81 -21.51 -2.24 -4.79
N THR A 82 -20.91 -2.64 -3.65
CA THR A 82 -21.56 -3.51 -2.67
C THR A 82 -22.69 -2.77 -1.94
N GLU A 83 -22.41 -1.58 -1.44
CA GLU A 83 -23.40 -0.70 -0.78
C GLU A 83 -24.53 -0.26 -1.72
N ALA A 84 -24.27 -0.12 -3.03
CA ALA A 84 -25.29 0.21 -4.01
C ALA A 84 -26.18 -0.99 -4.40
N ARG A 85 -25.69 -2.21 -4.19
CA ARG A 85 -26.41 -3.45 -4.51
C ARG A 85 -27.26 -3.98 -3.36
N GLU A 86 -26.88 -3.71 -2.11
CA GLU A 86 -27.70 -4.00 -0.91
C GLU A 86 -29.12 -3.41 -0.97
N PRO A 87 -29.34 -2.10 -1.20
CA PRO A 87 -30.69 -1.53 -1.23
C PRO A 87 -31.52 -2.04 -2.39
N ALA A 88 -30.91 -2.34 -3.55
CA ALA A 88 -31.62 -2.92 -4.69
C ALA A 88 -32.05 -4.37 -4.43
N ALA A 89 -31.24 -5.16 -3.73
CA ALA A 89 -31.58 -6.53 -3.35
C ALA A 89 -32.64 -6.58 -2.23
N GLU A 90 -32.61 -5.61 -1.30
CA GLU A 90 -33.65 -5.44 -0.28
C GLU A 90 -34.98 -4.96 -0.87
N GLU A 91 -34.97 -4.05 -1.85
CA GLU A 91 -36.19 -3.63 -2.56
C GLU A 91 -36.79 -4.75 -3.42
N GLU A 92 -35.96 -5.54 -4.13
CA GLU A 92 -36.41 -6.66 -4.95
C GLU A 92 -37.04 -7.77 -4.09
N SER A 93 -36.42 -8.11 -2.96
CA SER A 93 -36.99 -9.09 -2.01
C SER A 93 -38.24 -8.58 -1.28
N ALA A 94 -38.34 -7.28 -1.01
CA ALA A 94 -39.53 -6.66 -0.42
C ALA A 94 -40.71 -6.53 -1.41
N GLU A 95 -40.44 -6.43 -2.72
CA GLU A 95 -41.48 -6.44 -3.77
C GLU A 95 -41.99 -7.86 -4.03
N GLU A 96 -41.11 -8.87 -3.95
CA GLU A 96 -41.44 -10.28 -4.16
C GLU A 96 -42.26 -10.89 -3.00
N ASP A 97 -42.12 -10.37 -1.77
CA ASP A 97 -42.89 -10.79 -0.59
C ASP A 97 -44.21 -9.99 -0.41
N ARG A 98 -44.54 -9.04 -1.31
CA ARG A 98 -45.85 -8.37 -1.30
C ARG A 98 -46.92 -9.36 -1.76
N PRO A 99 -47.93 -9.67 -0.93
CA PRO A 99 -49.00 -10.57 -1.36
C PRO A 99 -49.76 -9.91 -2.52
N GLN A 100 -49.78 -10.60 -3.66
CA GLN A 100 -50.46 -10.28 -4.93
C GLN A 100 -51.98 -10.11 -4.71
N THR A 101 -52.38 -9.01 -4.08
CA THR A 101 -53.76 -8.77 -3.62
C THR A 101 -54.45 -7.66 -4.40
N GLU A 102 -53.71 -6.88 -5.21
CA GLU A 102 -54.27 -5.70 -5.90
C GLU A 102 -54.88 -5.98 -7.29
N GLU A 103 -54.66 -7.13 -7.93
CA GLU A 103 -55.28 -7.43 -9.24
C GLU A 103 -56.71 -8.02 -9.18
N ALA A 104 -57.28 -8.24 -7.99
CA ALA A 104 -58.63 -8.80 -7.84
C ALA A 104 -59.67 -7.74 -7.44
N LYS A 105 -59.85 -6.69 -8.24
CA LYS A 105 -61.09 -5.87 -8.24
C LYS A 105 -61.32 -5.27 -9.63
N ALA A 106 -61.87 -6.11 -10.51
CA ALA A 106 -62.63 -5.70 -11.69
C ALA A 106 -64.13 -5.69 -11.36
#